data_AF-A0A920MEE0-F1
#
_entry.id   AF-A0A920MEE0-F1
#
_cell.length_a   1.000
_cell.length_b   1.000
_cell.length_c   1.000
_cell.angle_alpha   90.00
_cell.angle_beta   90.00
_cell.angle_gamma   90.00
#
_symmetry.space_group_name_H-M   'P 1'
#
loop_
_entity.id
_entity.type
_entity.pdbx_description
1 polymer ?
#
loop_
_entity_poly.entity_id
_entity_poly.type
_entity_poly.pdbx_seq_one_letter_code
_entity_poly.pdbx_strand_id
1 'polypeptide(L)'
;MIVAGQLLPANGTDDEVDIDLMNRVIGGSFTSRLNMNLREDKSWSYGVRARLSSRKGPRPMLVYAPVQTDRTIDSIKEIQREYSEYLSSRTSLK
;
A
#
# COMPACT_ATOMS: atom_id res chain seq x y z
N MET A 1 6.36 -12.91 -7.26
CA MET A 1 5.10 -12.16 -6.99
C MET A 1 4.88 -12.11 -5.51
N ILE A 2 4.72 -10.91 -4.94
CA ILE A 2 4.32 -10.72 -3.55
C ILE A 2 2.85 -10.29 -3.53
N VAL A 3 2.06 -10.91 -2.65
CA VAL A 3 0.69 -10.49 -2.34
C VAL A 3 0.61 -10.26 -0.83
N ALA A 4 0.21 -9.06 -0.43
CA ALA A 4 -0.04 -8.71 0.96
C ALA A 4 -1.48 -8.24 1.12
N GLY A 5 -2.05 -8.39 2.33
CA GLY A 5 -3.42 -7.99 2.59
C GLY A 5 -3.63 -7.46 4.00
N GLN A 6 -4.55 -6.51 4.13
CA GLN A 6 -5.03 -5.95 5.39
C GLN A 6 -6.56 -5.99 5.40
N LEU A 7 -7.15 -6.44 6.51
CA LEU A 7 -8.60 -6.38 6.68
C LEU A 7 -9.01 -4.95 7.01
N LEU A 8 -9.98 -4.43 6.26
CA LEU A 8 -10.57 -3.10 6.44
C LEU A 8 -12.05 -3.20 6.82
N PRO A 9 -12.61 -2.12 7.42
CA PRO A 9 -14.05 -1.98 7.61
C PRO A 9 -14.85 -2.09 6.30
N ALA A 10 -16.17 -2.26 6.42
CA ALA A 10 -17.07 -2.20 5.28
C ALA A 10 -17.01 -0.82 4.58
N ASN A 11 -17.40 -0.78 3.31
CA ASN A 11 -17.46 0.48 2.58
C ASN A 11 -18.61 1.38 3.08
N GLY A 12 -18.44 2.70 2.97
CA GLY A 12 -19.46 3.67 3.39
C GLY A 12 -19.50 3.93 4.90
N THR A 13 -18.41 3.59 5.60
CA THR A 13 -18.15 4.04 6.98
C THR A 13 -17.52 5.44 6.97
N ASP A 14 -17.49 6.11 8.11
CA ASP A 14 -16.87 7.44 8.24
C ASP A 14 -15.38 7.44 7.86
N ASP A 15 -14.70 6.27 7.98
CA ASP A 15 -13.29 6.07 7.63
C ASP A 15 -13.04 5.93 6.10
N GLU A 16 -14.09 5.82 5.26
CA GLU A 16 -13.91 5.48 3.84
C GLU A 16 -13.06 6.52 3.09
N VAL A 17 -13.22 7.80 3.41
CA VAL A 17 -12.45 8.90 2.81
C VAL A 17 -10.99 8.81 3.21
N ASP A 18 -10.71 8.54 4.49
CA ASP A 18 -9.37 8.38 5.02
C ASP A 18 -8.67 7.15 4.43
N ILE A 19 -9.41 6.06 4.25
CA ILE A 19 -8.92 4.82 3.62
C ILE A 19 -8.61 5.05 2.13
N ASP A 20 -9.47 5.74 1.38
CA ASP A 20 -9.20 6.05 -0.04
C ASP A 20 -7.98 6.96 -0.17
N LEU A 21 -7.86 7.98 0.68
CA LEU A 21 -6.71 8.87 0.71
C LEU A 21 -5.42 8.12 1.03
N MET A 22 -5.44 7.29 2.08
CA MET A 22 -4.33 6.41 2.43
C MET A 22 -3.93 5.54 1.23
N ASN A 23 -4.91 4.92 0.57
CA ASN A 23 -4.66 4.03 -0.55
C ASN A 23 -4.00 4.78 -1.70
N ARG A 24 -4.52 5.95 -2.08
CA ARG A 24 -3.92 6.80 -3.13
C ARG A 24 -2.46 7.15 -2.86
N VAL A 25 -2.13 7.49 -1.61
CA VAL A 25 -0.77 7.85 -1.19
C VAL A 25 0.16 6.64 -1.19
N ILE A 26 -0.26 5.50 -0.66
CA ILE A 26 0.64 4.37 -0.43
C ILE A 26 0.79 3.46 -1.65
N GLY A 27 -0.28 3.09 -2.36
CA GLY A 27 -0.19 2.11 -3.45
C GLY A 27 -1.28 2.15 -4.52
N GLY A 28 -2.24 3.06 -4.42
CA GLY A 28 -3.43 3.16 -5.26
C GLY A 28 -3.26 4.02 -6.51
N SER A 29 -2.14 4.76 -6.61
CA SER A 29 -1.81 5.63 -7.74
C SER A 29 -0.44 5.29 -8.34
N PHE A 30 -0.18 5.77 -9.55
CA PHE A 30 1.12 5.59 -10.20
C PHE A 30 2.25 6.31 -9.47
N THR A 31 1.96 7.49 -8.91
CA THR A 31 2.88 8.32 -8.12
C THR A 31 2.89 7.97 -6.64
N SER A 32 2.34 6.81 -6.27
CA SER A 32 2.28 6.36 -4.87
C SER A 32 3.66 6.02 -4.32
N ARG A 33 3.80 6.09 -2.99
CA ARG A 33 5.06 5.81 -2.27
C ARG A 33 5.67 4.47 -2.65
N LEU A 34 4.87 3.40 -2.74
CA LEU A 34 5.35 2.08 -3.14
C LEU A 34 5.89 2.05 -4.58
N ASN A 35 5.31 2.82 -5.50
CA ASN A 35 5.84 2.90 -6.87
C ASN A 35 7.09 3.78 -6.94
N MET A 36 7.13 4.91 -6.24
CA MET A 36 8.35 5.74 -6.21
C MET A 36 9.52 4.94 -5.64
N ASN A 37 9.32 4.22 -4.54
CA ASN A 37 10.36 3.39 -3.95
C ASN A 37 10.74 2.18 -4.83
N LEU A 38 9.79 1.27 -5.12
CA LEU A 38 10.14 -0.02 -5.72
C LEU A 38 10.33 0.03 -7.24
N ARG A 39 9.65 0.95 -7.93
CA ARG A 39 9.73 1.07 -9.39
C ARG A 39 10.72 2.14 -9.81
N GLU A 40 10.59 3.36 -9.32
CA GLU A 40 11.42 4.47 -9.80
C GLU A 40 12.82 4.44 -9.14
N ASP A 41 12.91 4.43 -7.81
CA ASP A 41 14.18 4.54 -7.09
C ASP A 41 15.02 3.27 -7.20
N LYS A 42 14.38 2.10 -7.01
CA LYS A 42 15.09 0.82 -6.91
C LYS A 42 15.02 -0.03 -8.17
N SER A 43 14.07 0.24 -9.07
CA SER A 43 13.86 -0.57 -10.28
C SER A 43 13.67 -2.08 -10.01
N TRP A 44 13.12 -2.45 -8.85
CA TRP A 44 12.87 -3.85 -8.46
C TRP A 44 11.51 -4.36 -8.92
N SER A 45 10.59 -3.47 -9.26
CA SER A 45 9.27 -3.79 -9.80
C SER A 45 8.97 -2.91 -11.00
N TYR A 46 8.19 -3.42 -11.95
CA TYR A 46 7.60 -2.57 -12.97
C TYR A 46 6.46 -1.68 -12.41
N GLY A 47 5.85 -2.12 -11.31
CA GLY A 47 4.82 -1.35 -10.63
C GLY A 47 4.12 -2.16 -9.56
N VAL A 48 3.73 -1.48 -8.49
CA VAL A 48 3.01 -2.03 -7.35
C VAL A 48 1.60 -1.47 -7.32
N ARG A 49 0.61 -2.29 -6.97
CA ARG A 49 -0.79 -1.86 -6.93
C ARG A 49 -1.49 -2.32 -5.66
N ALA A 50 -1.96 -1.35 -4.89
CA ALA A 50 -2.93 -1.56 -3.82
C ALA A 50 -4.35 -1.38 -4.36
N ARG A 51 -5.24 -2.30 -4.01
CA ARG A 51 -6.66 -2.26 -4.39
C ARG A 51 -7.53 -2.38 -3.15
N LEU A 52 -8.51 -1.49 -3.08
CA LEU A 52 -9.62 -1.53 -2.16
C LEU A 52 -10.77 -2.30 -2.83
N SER A 53 -11.26 -3.35 -2.18
CA SER A 53 -12.46 -4.06 -2.64
C SER A 53 -13.71 -3.38 -2.08
N SER A 54 -14.81 -3.29 -2.84
CA SER A 54 -16.09 -2.75 -2.34
C SER A 54 -16.96 -3.90 -1.83
N ARG A 55 -17.42 -3.84 -0.57
CA ARG A 55 -18.17 -4.92 0.05
C ARG A 55 -19.00 -4.44 1.23
N LYS A 56 -20.26 -4.90 1.31
CA LYS A 56 -21.22 -4.59 2.40
C LYS A 56 -20.75 -5.01 3.81
N GLY A 57 -19.72 -5.83 3.90
CA GLY A 57 -19.10 -6.26 5.16
C GLY A 57 -17.59 -6.03 5.12
N PRO A 58 -16.83 -6.47 6.13
CA PRO A 58 -15.37 -6.34 6.15
C PRO A 58 -14.73 -6.79 4.84
N ARG A 59 -13.76 -6.00 4.38
CA ARG A 59 -13.21 -6.09 3.02
C ARG A 59 -11.68 -6.12 3.05
N PRO A 60 -11.02 -6.93 2.20
CA PRO A 60 -9.58 -6.87 2.11
C PRO A 60 -9.14 -5.65 1.29
N MET A 61 -8.12 -4.97 1.77
CA MET A 61 -7.16 -4.26 0.92
C MET A 61 -6.09 -5.24 0.50
N LEU A 62 -5.77 -5.30 -0.79
CA LEU A 62 -4.73 -6.17 -1.32
C LEU A 62 -3.65 -5.36 -2.03
N VAL A 63 -2.38 -5.65 -1.72
CA VAL A 63 -1.20 -5.12 -2.41
C VAL A 63 -0.61 -6.22 -3.27
N TYR A 64 -0.45 -5.93 -4.56
CA TYR A 64 0.19 -6.79 -5.54
C TYR A 64 1.50 -6.15 -5.97
N ALA A 65 2.61 -6.84 -5.73
CA ALA A 65 3.95 -6.38 -6.07
C ALA A 65 4.71 -7.47 -6.86
N PRO A 66 4.63 -7.46 -8.21
CA PRO A 66 5.52 -8.25 -9.04
C PRO A 66 6.94 -7.66 -8.96
N VAL A 67 7.80 -8.31 -8.19
CA VAL A 67 9.20 -7.90 -7.98
C VAL A 67 10.17 -8.89 -8.62
N GLN A 68 11.40 -8.45 -8.87
CA GLN A 68 12.52 -9.30 -9.27
C GLN A 68 12.77 -10.40 -8.21
N THR A 69 13.06 -11.61 -8.68
CA THR A 69 13.14 -12.81 -7.82
C THR A 69 14.19 -12.68 -6.72
N ASP A 70 15.36 -12.14 -7.04
CA ASP A 70 16.49 -11.90 -6.13
C ASP A 70 16.22 -10.76 -5.12
N ARG A 71 15.21 -9.92 -5.37
CA ARG A 71 14.81 -8.79 -4.52
C ARG A 71 13.56 -9.05 -3.69
N THR A 72 13.09 -10.29 -3.61
CA THR A 72 11.85 -10.64 -2.91
C THR A 72 11.88 -10.23 -1.43
N ILE A 73 12.94 -10.61 -0.69
CA ILE A 73 13.04 -10.31 0.75
C ILE A 73 13.20 -8.80 0.98
N ASP A 74 14.06 -8.13 0.22
CA ASP A 74 14.29 -6.69 0.37
C ASP A 74 13.02 -5.89 0.03
N SER A 75 12.27 -6.32 -1.00
CA SER A 75 11.00 -5.69 -1.36
C SER A 75 9.95 -5.82 -0.26
N ILE A 76 9.87 -6.97 0.43
CA ILE A 76 8.96 -7.14 1.57
C ILE A 76 9.31 -6.14 2.68
N LYS A 77 10.61 -5.99 3.00
CA LYS A 77 11.07 -5.04 4.02
C LYS A 77 10.74 -3.60 3.66
N GLU A 78 10.92 -3.21 2.40
CA GLU A 78 10.57 -1.87 1.91
C GLU A 78 9.06 -1.63 1.96
N ILE A 79 8.23 -2.60 1.57
CA ILE A 79 6.77 -2.49 1.71
C ILE A 79 6.40 -2.25 3.18
N GLN A 80 6.95 -3.05 4.09
CA GLN A 80 6.71 -2.88 5.54
C GLN A 80 7.18 -1.52 6.06
N ARG A 81 8.35 -1.04 5.59
CA ARG A 81 8.90 0.27 5.95
C ARG A 81 7.98 1.41 5.51
N GLU A 82 7.53 1.42 4.26
CA GLU A 82 6.65 2.47 3.73
C GLU A 82 5.33 2.57 4.53
N TYR A 83 4.71 1.44 4.87
CA TYR A 83 3.53 1.42 5.73
C TYR A 83 3.83 1.90 7.16
N SER A 84 4.93 1.43 7.75
CA SER A 84 5.32 1.82 9.12
C SER A 84 5.60 3.32 9.22
N GLU A 85 6.31 3.87 8.23
CA GLU A 85 6.61 5.30 8.16
C GLU A 85 5.34 6.13 7.96
N TYR A 86 4.45 5.70 7.07
CA TYR A 86 3.15 6.36 6.88
C TYR A 86 2.35 6.44 8.18
N LEU A 87 2.29 5.33 8.94
CA LEU A 87 1.57 5.29 10.21
C LEU A 87 2.29 6.10 11.32
N SER A 88 3.63 6.08 11.34
CA SER A 88 4.42 6.79 12.36
C SER A 88 4.46 8.30 12.17
N SER A 89 4.32 8.79 10.93
CA SER A 89 4.36 10.23 10.61
C SER A 89 3.11 11.00 11.06
N ARG A 90 2.16 10.34 11.74
CA ARG A 90 1.00 10.96 12.39
C ARG A 90 1.17 11.03 13.92
N THR A 91 2.09 11.88 14.40
CA THR A 91 1.90 12.66 15.65
C THR A 91 2.68 13.98 15.61
N SER A 92 2.32 14.87 14.68
CA SER A 92 2.50 16.31 14.88
C SER A 92 1.34 17.05 14.22
N LEU A 93 0.12 16.68 14.62
CA LEU A 93 -1.00 17.60 14.57
C LEU A 93 -1.13 18.13 16.00
N LYS A 94 -0.55 19.32 16.21
CA LYS A 94 -0.99 20.24 17.26
C LYS A 94 -2.30 20.88 16.83
#